data_AF-A0A833J054-F1
#
_entry.id   AF-A0A833J054-F1
#
_cell.length_a   1.000
_cell.length_b   1.000
_cell.length_c   1.000
_cell.angle_alpha   90.00
_cell.angle_beta   90.00
_cell.angle_gamma   90.00
#
_symmetry.space_group_name_H-M   'P 1'
#
loop_
_entity.id
_entity.type
_entity.pdbx_description
1 polymer ?
#
loop_
_entity_poly.entity_id
_entity_poly.type
_entity_poly.pdbx_seq_one_letter_code
_entity_poly.pdbx_strand_id
1 'polypeptide(L)'
;MSGSLHTLSALAALVLSYVVGFAALAVLLLPYLGGWGIILSIGGVIIALPFLAAAALVLLVFRRSIAAHPLAWCCAAPPAVLAVWLAVEYGTNYRFRGFTILDYLAIRNVIERAVLVVLTACMVSVAFYVTEPRIRARVALALLRRRETRGNSRLALTIGPTRRPRN
;
A
#
# COMPACT_ATOMS: atom_id res chain seq x y z
N MET A 1 5.24 -7.58 -27.68
CA MET A 1 4.09 -8.15 -26.94
C MET A 1 4.32 -8.30 -25.43
N SER A 2 5.54 -8.13 -24.90
CA SER A 2 5.80 -8.17 -23.44
C SER A 2 5.21 -6.97 -22.68
N GLY A 3 5.19 -5.77 -23.29
CA GLY A 3 4.73 -4.53 -22.64
C GLY A 3 3.25 -4.51 -22.22
N SER A 4 2.35 -5.09 -23.03
CA SER A 4 0.90 -5.08 -22.77
C SER A 4 0.47 -6.04 -21.66
N LEU A 5 1.12 -7.20 -21.57
CA LEU A 5 0.91 -8.16 -20.48
C LEU A 5 1.34 -7.58 -19.12
N HIS A 6 2.40 -6.76 -19.11
CA HIS A 6 2.87 -6.08 -17.90
C HIS A 6 1.93 -4.99 -17.42
N THR A 7 1.33 -4.23 -18.34
CA THR A 7 0.33 -3.22 -17.98
C THR A 7 -0.94 -3.87 -17.46
N LEU A 8 -1.36 -4.99 -18.06
CA LEU A 8 -2.54 -5.74 -17.61
C LEU A 8 -2.36 -6.31 -16.20
N SER A 9 -1.18 -6.85 -15.87
CA SER A 9 -0.94 -7.38 -14.53
C SER A 9 -0.92 -6.30 -13.45
N ALA A 10 -0.34 -5.13 -13.75
CA ALA A 10 -0.28 -4.01 -12.80
C ALA A 10 -1.66 -3.36 -12.63
N LEU A 11 -2.46 -3.27 -13.70
CA LEU A 11 -3.87 -2.87 -13.63
C LEU A 11 -4.70 -3.84 -12.80
N ALA A 12 -4.52 -5.15 -12.99
CA ALA A 12 -5.22 -6.16 -12.20
C ALA A 12 -4.85 -6.07 -10.71
N ALA A 13 -3.58 -5.86 -10.38
CA ALA A 13 -3.11 -5.64 -9.00
C ALA A 13 -3.72 -4.37 -8.39
N LEU A 14 -3.81 -3.29 -9.18
CA LEU A 14 -4.44 -2.03 -8.77
C LEU A 14 -5.94 -2.20 -8.50
N VAL A 15 -6.67 -2.88 -9.39
CA VAL A 15 -8.09 -3.19 -9.19
C VAL A 15 -8.30 -4.09 -7.97
N LEU A 16 -7.45 -5.10 -7.76
CA LEU A 16 -7.55 -5.97 -6.59
C LEU A 16 -7.29 -5.19 -5.28
N SER A 17 -6.29 -4.30 -5.29
CA SER A 17 -5.97 -3.45 -4.14
C SER A 17 -7.11 -2.48 -3.81
N TYR A 18 -7.82 -1.98 -4.83
CA TYR A 18 -9.03 -1.17 -4.67
C TYR A 18 -10.15 -1.95 -4.00
N VAL A 19 -10.43 -3.17 -4.46
CA VAL A 19 -11.47 -4.03 -3.86
C VAL A 19 -11.14 -4.35 -2.40
N VAL A 20 -9.87 -4.66 -2.09
CA VAL A 20 -9.43 -4.94 -0.71
C VAL A 20 -9.55 -3.71 0.19
N GLY A 21 -9.13 -2.54 -0.30
CA GLY A 21 -9.29 -1.27 0.43
C GLY A 21 -10.74 -0.95 0.73
N PHE A 22 -11.60 -1.14 -0.26
CA PHE A 22 -13.03 -0.92 -0.14
C PHE A 22 -13.68 -1.90 0.85
N ALA A 23 -13.33 -3.18 0.78
CA ALA A 23 -13.81 -4.19 1.72
C ALA A 23 -13.35 -3.90 3.16
N ALA A 24 -12.08 -3.52 3.37
CA ALA A 24 -11.56 -3.16 4.68
C ALA A 24 -12.28 -1.92 5.25
N LEU A 25 -12.51 -0.91 4.42
CA LEU A 25 -13.26 0.28 4.78
C LEU A 25 -14.71 -0.06 5.17
N ALA A 26 -15.39 -0.88 4.37
CA ALA A 26 -16.75 -1.33 4.66
C ALA A 26 -16.85 -2.12 5.97
N VAL A 27 -15.87 -2.99 6.27
CA VAL A 27 -15.81 -3.74 7.53
C VAL A 27 -15.55 -2.81 8.73
N LEU A 28 -14.64 -1.84 8.59
CA LEU A 28 -14.35 -0.85 9.64
C LEU A 28 -15.54 0.05 9.95
N LEU A 29 -16.36 0.34 8.93
CA LEU A 29 -17.53 1.19 9.02
C LEU A 29 -18.81 0.42 9.41
N LEU A 30 -18.82 -0.91 9.27
CA LEU A 30 -19.95 -1.77 9.61
C LEU A 30 -20.53 -1.52 11.02
N PRO A 31 -19.72 -1.41 12.10
CA PRO A 31 -20.27 -1.15 13.44
C PRO A 31 -20.84 0.27 13.60
N TYR A 32 -20.43 1.22 12.76
CA TYR A 32 -20.90 2.62 12.81
C TYR A 32 -22.15 2.87 11.96
N LEU A 33 -22.38 2.09 10.91
CA LEU A 33 -23.39 2.39 9.89
C LEU A 33 -24.56 1.40 9.81
N GLY A 34 -24.45 0.20 10.40
CA GLY A 34 -25.52 -0.79 10.38
C GLY A 34 -26.02 -1.09 8.96
N GLY A 35 -27.34 -1.20 8.77
CA GLY A 35 -27.96 -1.49 7.47
C GLY A 35 -27.76 -0.43 6.38
N TRP A 36 -27.45 0.82 6.75
CA TRP A 36 -27.12 1.90 5.80
C TRP A 36 -25.75 1.72 5.15
N GLY A 37 -24.92 0.83 5.70
CA GLY A 37 -23.59 0.52 5.19
C GLY A 37 -23.59 0.04 3.75
N ILE A 38 -24.63 -0.68 3.30
CA ILE A 38 -24.72 -1.19 1.91
C ILE A 38 -24.93 -0.04 0.91
N ILE A 39 -25.83 0.90 1.23
CA ILE A 39 -26.15 2.04 0.36
C ILE A 39 -24.96 2.99 0.27
N LEU A 40 -24.34 3.29 1.41
CA LEU A 40 -23.13 4.13 1.47
C LEU A 40 -21.91 3.43 0.85
N SER A 41 -21.88 2.10 0.85
CA SER A 41 -20.88 1.34 0.11
C SER A 41 -21.05 1.54 -1.40
N ILE A 42 -22.26 1.39 -1.94
CA ILE A 42 -22.51 1.60 -3.37
C ILE A 42 -22.16 3.04 -3.79
N GLY A 43 -22.58 4.03 -3.00
CA GLY A 43 -22.20 5.43 -3.22
C GLY A 43 -20.68 5.65 -3.17
N GLY A 44 -20.00 5.00 -2.22
CA GLY A 44 -18.54 5.04 -2.09
C GLY A 44 -17.81 4.50 -3.32
N VAL A 45 -18.30 3.40 -3.93
CA VAL A 45 -17.71 2.85 -5.17
C VAL A 45 -17.79 3.86 -6.32
N ILE A 46 -18.94 4.52 -6.47
CA ILE A 46 -19.16 5.51 -7.54
C ILE A 46 -18.24 6.73 -7.35
N ILE A 47 -18.12 7.22 -6.13
CA ILE A 47 -17.26 8.36 -5.80
C ILE A 47 -15.77 7.99 -5.93
N ALA A 48 -15.40 6.74 -5.66
CA ALA A 48 -14.01 6.29 -5.68
C ALA A 48 -13.51 5.87 -7.09
N LEU A 49 -14.40 5.62 -8.06
CA LEU A 49 -14.06 5.37 -9.47
C LEU A 49 -13.15 6.43 -10.12
N PRO A 50 -13.41 7.75 -10.01
CA PRO A 50 -12.50 8.76 -10.55
C PRO A 50 -11.12 8.74 -9.89
N PHE A 51 -11.04 8.39 -8.60
CA PHE A 51 -9.76 8.23 -7.90
C PHE A 51 -9.00 6.99 -8.40
N LEU A 52 -9.71 5.91 -8.72
CA LEU A 52 -9.13 4.72 -9.35
C LEU A 52 -8.55 5.05 -10.74
N ALA A 53 -9.27 5.84 -11.53
CA ALA A 53 -8.80 6.30 -12.84
C ALA A 53 -7.55 7.19 -12.72
N ALA A 54 -7.52 8.10 -11.74
CA ALA A 54 -6.35 8.92 -11.45
C ALA A 54 -5.14 8.06 -11.01
N ALA A 55 -5.36 7.07 -10.14
CA ALA A 55 -4.31 6.16 -9.70
C ALA A 55 -3.77 5.31 -10.86
N ALA A 56 -4.64 4.84 -11.77
CA ALA A 56 -4.23 4.14 -12.98
C ALA A 56 -3.39 5.04 -13.91
N LEU A 57 -3.77 6.31 -14.07
CA LEU A 57 -2.99 7.30 -14.81
C LEU A 57 -1.60 7.51 -14.21
N VAL A 58 -1.51 7.68 -12.89
CA VAL A 58 -0.22 7.80 -12.17
C VAL A 58 0.63 6.55 -12.41
N LEU A 59 0.03 5.35 -12.35
CA LEU A 59 0.73 4.10 -12.60
C LEU A 59 1.26 4.02 -14.05
N LEU A 60 0.49 4.49 -15.03
CA LEU A 60 0.90 4.53 -16.44
C LEU A 60 2.04 5.52 -16.68
N VAL A 61 1.96 6.72 -16.10
CA VAL A 61 2.99 7.77 -16.23
C VAL A 61 4.28 7.37 -15.54
N PHE A 62 4.21 6.90 -14.30
CA PHE A 62 5.37 6.55 -13.47
C PHE A 62 5.75 5.07 -13.55
N ARG A 63 5.25 4.33 -14.56
CA ARG A 63 5.44 2.88 -14.72
C ARG A 63 6.90 2.42 -14.53
N ARG A 64 7.85 3.21 -15.04
CA ARG A 64 9.28 2.89 -15.03
C ARG A 64 9.88 3.05 -13.65
N SER A 65 9.41 4.05 -12.88
CA SER A 65 9.83 4.32 -11.50
C SER A 65 9.20 3.32 -10.53
N ILE A 66 7.91 3.02 -10.67
CA ILE A 66 7.18 2.07 -9.82
C ILE A 66 7.77 0.66 -9.97
N ALA A 67 8.14 0.26 -11.20
CA ALA A 67 8.82 -1.01 -11.44
C ALA A 67 10.25 -1.07 -10.86
N ALA A 68 10.90 0.08 -10.69
CA ALA A 68 12.25 0.17 -10.11
C ALA A 68 12.21 0.14 -8.57
N HIS A 69 11.29 0.88 -7.94
CA HIS A 69 11.27 1.09 -6.49
C HIS A 69 9.89 0.85 -5.83
N PRO A 70 9.32 -0.37 -5.93
CA PRO A 70 7.97 -0.63 -5.43
C PRO A 70 7.82 -0.41 -3.93
N LEU A 71 8.83 -0.77 -3.13
CA LEU A 71 8.82 -0.55 -1.66
C LEU A 71 8.72 0.93 -1.29
N ALA A 72 9.49 1.79 -1.97
CA ALA A 72 9.48 3.23 -1.69
C ALA A 72 8.10 3.84 -1.97
N TRP A 73 7.47 3.44 -3.07
CA TRP A 73 6.12 3.89 -3.43
C TRP A 73 5.05 3.36 -2.45
N CYS A 74 5.13 2.10 -2.02
CA CYS A 74 4.22 1.55 -1.02
C CYS A 74 4.39 2.18 0.37
N CYS A 75 5.60 2.62 0.74
CA CYS A 75 5.83 3.34 2.00
C CYS A 75 5.42 4.81 1.92
N ALA A 76 5.54 5.44 0.74
CA ALA A 76 5.16 6.83 0.53
C ALA A 76 3.64 7.01 0.29
N ALA A 77 2.94 5.97 -0.15
CA ALA A 77 1.51 6.04 -0.44
C ALA A 77 0.63 6.35 0.79
N PRO A 78 0.77 5.70 1.96
CA PRO A 78 -0.04 6.01 3.14
C PRO A 78 0.07 7.47 3.62
N PRO A 79 1.27 8.07 3.81
CA PRO A 79 1.36 9.47 4.21
C PRO A 79 0.87 10.43 3.11
N ALA A 80 1.06 10.10 1.82
CA ALA A 80 0.53 10.91 0.73
C ALA A 80 -1.01 10.93 0.72
N VAL A 81 -1.65 9.77 0.90
CA VAL A 81 -3.11 9.65 1.00
C VAL A 81 -3.64 10.42 2.21
N LEU A 82 -2.96 10.31 3.36
CA LEU A 82 -3.33 11.06 4.56
C LEU A 82 -3.25 12.58 4.32
N ALA A 83 -2.17 13.07 3.69
CA ALA A 83 -2.00 14.48 3.40
C ALA A 83 -3.07 15.01 2.45
N VAL A 84 -3.41 14.26 1.40
CA VAL A 84 -4.47 14.61 0.45
C VAL A 84 -5.84 14.62 1.15
N TRP A 85 -6.13 13.60 1.96
CA TRP A 85 -7.38 13.56 2.73
C TRP A 85 -7.50 14.75 3.69
N LEU A 86 -6.44 15.06 4.45
CA LEU A 86 -6.39 16.24 5.32
C LEU A 86 -6.63 17.53 4.54
N ALA A 87 -5.99 17.70 3.39
CA ALA A 87 -6.13 18.90 2.56
C ALA A 87 -7.56 19.06 2.02
N VAL A 88 -8.18 17.98 1.57
CA VAL A 88 -9.56 17.97 1.06
C VAL A 88 -10.55 18.22 2.19
N GLU A 89 -10.43 17.52 3.32
CA GLU A 89 -11.37 17.66 4.43
C GLU A 89 -11.29 19.04 5.08
N TYR A 90 -10.08 19.55 5.30
CA TYR A 90 -9.86 20.91 5.79
C TYR A 90 -10.41 21.96 4.80
N GLY A 91 -10.09 21.82 3.51
CA GLY A 91 -10.47 22.77 2.46
C GLY A 91 -11.99 22.86 2.22
N THR A 92 -12.70 21.74 2.36
CA THR A 92 -14.14 21.66 2.07
C THR A 92 -15.01 22.01 3.28
N ASN A 93 -14.64 21.55 4.48
CA ASN A 93 -15.54 21.61 5.65
C ASN A 93 -15.15 22.67 6.69
N TYR A 94 -13.87 23.05 6.79
CA TYR A 94 -13.36 23.83 7.92
C TYR A 94 -12.73 25.17 7.52
N ARG A 95 -12.19 25.29 6.30
CA ARG A 95 -11.62 26.54 5.77
C ARG A 95 -12.63 27.71 5.79
N PHE A 96 -13.90 27.42 5.52
CA PHE A 96 -14.96 28.44 5.51
C PHE A 96 -15.45 28.83 6.91
N ARG A 97 -15.03 28.12 7.97
CA ARG A 97 -15.43 28.39 9.36
C ARG A 97 -14.38 29.18 10.17
N GLY A 98 -13.29 29.61 9.52
CA GLY A 98 -12.26 30.45 10.16
C GLY A 98 -11.32 29.72 11.11
N PHE A 99 -11.36 28.39 11.17
CA PHE A 99 -10.46 27.59 12.00
C PHE A 99 -9.07 27.47 11.38
N THR A 100 -8.02 27.55 12.21
CA THR A 100 -6.67 27.24 11.76
C THR A 100 -6.46 25.73 11.68
N ILE A 101 -5.47 25.29 10.89
CA ILE A 101 -5.20 23.85 10.71
C ILE A 101 -4.78 23.15 12.01
N LEU A 102 -4.19 23.90 12.95
CA LEU A 102 -3.80 23.40 14.27
C LEU A 102 -5.02 23.14 15.16
N ASP A 103 -6.03 24.02 15.09
CA ASP A 103 -7.29 23.82 15.82
C ASP A 103 -8.07 22.62 15.28
N TYR A 104 -8.00 22.37 13.97
CA TYR A 104 -8.61 21.21 13.34
C TYR A 104 -7.96 19.89 13.79
N LEU A 105 -6.63 19.86 13.90
CA LEU A 105 -5.89 18.68 14.37
C LEU A 105 -6.07 18.40 15.86
N ALA A 106 -6.50 19.39 16.66
CA ALA A 106 -6.79 19.22 18.08
C ALA A 106 -8.10 18.45 18.35
N ILE A 107 -8.96 18.26 17.34
CA ILE A 107 -10.24 17.57 17.49
C ILE A 107 -10.02 16.05 17.52
N ARG A 108 -10.37 15.39 18.64
CA ARG A 108 -10.19 13.94 18.82
C ARG A 108 -10.81 13.08 17.71
N ASN A 109 -11.98 13.46 17.23
CA ASN A 109 -12.68 12.75 16.14
C ASN A 109 -11.90 12.79 14.81
N VAL A 110 -11.13 13.86 14.56
CA VAL A 110 -10.28 13.98 13.36
C VAL A 110 -9.12 13.00 13.45
N ILE A 111 -8.53 12.83 14.64
CA ILE A 111 -7.45 11.86 14.87
C ILE A 111 -7.95 10.43 14.65
N GLU A 112 -9.13 10.07 15.16
CA GLU A 112 -9.71 8.73 14.97
C GLU A 112 -9.96 8.42 13.48
N ARG A 113 -10.48 9.39 12.72
CA ARG A 113 -10.65 9.28 11.26
C ARG A 113 -9.31 9.19 10.52
N ALA A 114 -8.33 10.00 10.91
CA ALA A 114 -6.99 9.96 10.33
C ALA A 114 -6.34 8.57 10.51
N VAL A 115 -6.50 7.96 11.69
CA VAL A 115 -6.01 6.59 11.95
C VAL A 115 -6.71 5.58 11.03
N LEU A 116 -8.02 5.67 10.83
CA LEU A 116 -8.75 4.80 9.90
C LEU A 116 -8.29 4.97 8.45
N VAL A 117 -8.06 6.21 8.01
CA VAL A 117 -7.52 6.51 6.67
C VAL A 117 -6.12 5.93 6.49
N VAL A 118 -5.25 6.04 7.50
CA VAL A 118 -3.90 5.45 7.45
C VAL A 118 -3.97 3.93 7.42
N LEU A 119 -4.79 3.31 8.27
CA LEU A 119 -4.92 1.86 8.32
C LEU A 119 -5.42 1.29 6.99
N THR A 120 -6.44 1.92 6.40
CA THR A 120 -6.96 1.53 5.08
C THR A 120 -5.92 1.74 3.98
N ALA A 121 -5.21 2.87 3.97
CA ALA A 121 -4.13 3.11 3.00
C ALA A 121 -2.96 2.11 3.14
N CYS A 122 -2.62 1.71 4.37
CA CYS A 122 -1.63 0.67 4.63
C CYS A 122 -2.09 -0.71 4.12
N MET A 123 -3.34 -1.10 4.39
CA MET A 123 -3.92 -2.36 3.89
C MET A 123 -3.90 -2.40 2.35
N VAL A 124 -4.26 -1.31 1.69
CA VAL A 124 -4.22 -1.18 0.22
C VAL A 124 -2.78 -1.27 -0.29
N SER A 125 -1.84 -0.59 0.36
CA SER A 125 -0.42 -0.61 -0.04
C SER A 125 0.19 -1.99 0.09
N VAL A 126 -0.14 -2.73 1.16
CA VAL A 126 0.28 -4.13 1.35
C VAL A 126 -0.38 -5.04 0.32
N ALA A 127 -1.69 -4.88 0.07
CA ALA A 127 -2.40 -5.68 -0.92
C ALA A 127 -1.80 -5.49 -2.32
N PHE A 128 -1.51 -4.25 -2.72
CA PHE A 128 -0.84 -3.93 -3.98
C PHE A 128 0.57 -4.55 -4.05
N TYR A 129 1.35 -4.40 -2.97
CA TYR A 129 2.70 -4.96 -2.89
C TYR A 129 2.73 -6.49 -3.04
N VAL A 130 1.76 -7.18 -2.44
CA VAL A 130 1.67 -8.65 -2.47
C VAL A 130 1.11 -9.17 -3.79
N THR A 131 0.25 -8.43 -4.48
CA THR A 131 -0.39 -8.89 -5.72
C THR A 131 0.46 -8.65 -6.97
N GLU A 132 1.39 -7.69 -6.93
CA GLU A 132 2.28 -7.40 -8.04
C GLU A 132 3.27 -8.58 -8.31
N PRO A 133 3.18 -9.27 -9.46
CA PRO A 133 3.93 -10.51 -9.71
C PRO A 133 5.45 -10.31 -9.79
N ARG A 134 5.92 -9.11 -10.17
CA ARG A 134 7.35 -8.76 -10.19
C ARG A 134 7.95 -8.64 -8.80
N ILE A 135 7.16 -8.20 -7.83
CA ILE A 135 7.57 -8.10 -6.44
C ILE A 135 7.70 -9.51 -5.86
N ARG A 136 6.73 -10.40 -6.13
CA ARG A 136 6.83 -11.83 -5.74
C ARG A 136 8.10 -12.48 -6.28
N ALA A 137 8.43 -12.28 -7.55
CA ALA A 137 9.63 -12.87 -8.15
C ALA A 137 10.93 -12.33 -7.53
N ARG A 138 11.01 -11.02 -7.24
CA ARG A 138 12.18 -10.41 -6.58
C ARG A 138 12.31 -10.82 -5.11
N VAL A 139 11.19 -10.89 -4.38
CA VAL A 139 11.16 -11.37 -3.00
C VAL A 139 11.54 -12.85 -2.94
N ALA A 140 11.02 -13.68 -3.84
CA ALA A 140 11.40 -15.09 -3.96
C ALA A 140 12.90 -15.24 -4.23
N LEU A 141 13.47 -14.46 -5.18
CA LEU A 141 14.91 -14.45 -5.45
C LEU A 141 15.74 -13.97 -4.25
N ALA A 142 15.29 -12.93 -3.54
CA ALA A 142 15.96 -12.43 -2.34
C ALA A 142 15.93 -13.45 -1.19
N LEU A 143 14.79 -14.13 -0.99
CA LEU A 143 14.63 -15.20 -0.01
C LEU A 143 15.49 -16.41 -0.37
N LEU A 144 15.59 -16.78 -1.65
CA LEU A 144 16.47 -17.83 -2.14
C LEU A 144 17.94 -17.49 -1.88
N ARG A 145 18.41 -16.28 -2.24
CA ARG A 145 19.77 -15.80 -1.90
C ARG A 145 20.05 -15.81 -0.40
N ARG A 146 19.07 -15.46 0.42
CA ARG A 146 19.21 -15.47 1.89
C ARG A 146 19.27 -16.90 2.45
N ARG A 147 18.59 -17.85 1.80
CA ARG A 147 18.65 -19.27 2.15
C ARG A 147 19.98 -19.89 1.74
N GLU A 148 20.50 -19.51 0.57
CA GLU A 148 21.80 -19.94 0.04
C GLU A 148 22.96 -19.41 0.90
N THR A 149 22.93 -18.14 1.30
CA THR A 149 23.92 -17.58 2.23
C THR A 149 23.90 -18.26 3.60
N ARG A 150 22.71 -18.53 4.18
CA ARG A 150 22.60 -19.33 5.42
C ARG A 150 23.07 -20.78 5.28
N GLY A 151 22.85 -21.40 4.12
CA GLY A 151 23.35 -22.75 3.80
C GLY A 151 24.88 -22.79 3.73
N ASN A 152 25.49 -21.85 3.01
CA ASN A 152 26.94 -21.74 2.88
C ASN A 152 27.62 -21.42 4.22
N SER A 153 27.01 -20.58 5.07
CA SER A 153 27.55 -20.33 6.43
C SER A 153 27.51 -21.57 7.33
N ARG A 154 26.47 -22.42 7.20
CA ARG A 154 26.42 -23.70 7.94
C ARG A 154 27.47 -24.70 7.45
N LEU A 155 27.67 -24.79 6.14
CA LEU A 155 28.71 -25.63 5.54
C LEU A 155 30.12 -25.19 5.95
N ALA A 156 30.37 -23.88 5.99
CA ALA A 156 31.65 -23.31 6.44
C ALA A 156 31.95 -23.57 7.93
N LEU A 157 30.93 -23.71 8.78
CA LEU A 157 31.08 -24.05 10.20
C LEU A 157 31.30 -25.56 10.44
N THR A 158 30.88 -26.43 9.52
CA THR A 158 31.13 -27.88 9.59
C THR A 158 32.51 -28.29 9.07
N ILE A 159 33.12 -27.48 8.20
CA ILE A 159 34.50 -27.68 7.74
C ILE A 159 35.42 -26.91 8.70
N GLY A 160 35.58 -27.44 9.92
CA GLY A 160 36.61 -26.95 10.83
C GLY A 160 38.01 -27.08 10.21
N PRO A 161 38.96 -26.19 10.53
CA PRO A 161 40.27 -26.21 9.92
C PRO A 161 41.00 -27.50 10.32
N THR A 162 41.16 -28.41 9.36
CA THR A 162 42.08 -29.54 9.48
C THR A 162 43.50 -28.97 9.59
N ARG A 163 43.98 -28.85 10.84
CA ARG A 163 45.38 -28.58 11.17
C ARG A 163 46.24 -29.58 10.38
N ARG A 164 46.97 -29.08 9.38
CA ARG A 164 48.06 -29.83 8.76
C ARG A 164 49.13 -30.10 9.83
N PRO A 165 49.63 -31.35 9.98
CA PRO A 165 50.79 -31.61 10.80
C PRO A 165 51.99 -30.93 10.15
N ARG A 166 52.73 -30.16 10.94
CA ARG A 166 53.98 -29.52 10.56
C ARG A 166 55.06 -30.59 10.75
N ASN A 167 55.69 -31.01 9.65
CA ASN A 167 56.90 -31.82 9.68
C ASN A 167 58.02 -31.08 10.42
#